data_AF-A0A0M9ULF4-F1
#
_entry.id   AF-A0A0M9ULF4-F1
#
_cell.length_a   1.000
_cell.length_b   1.000
_cell.length_c   1.000
_cell.angle_alpha   90.00
_cell.angle_beta   90.00
_cell.angle_gamma   90.00
#
_symmetry.space_group_name_H-M   'P 1'
#
loop_
_entity.id
_entity.type
_entity.pdbx_description
1 polymer ?
#
loop_
_entity_poly.entity_id
_entity_poly.type
_entity_poly.pdbx_seq_one_letter_code
_entity_poly.pdbx_strand_id
1 'polypeptide(L)'
;MRDLAGLDGLLARAGWSERPLAVLDLDAVDANADDLLRRAGGTPVRIASKSLRVRGLLDRLLARPGIAGILAFTLPEALRLVAHGARDVLVAYPTAGRCAASPPRPRRWARSRSWSTRPRSWT
;
A
#
# COMPACT_ATOMS: atom_id res chain seq x y z
N MET A 1 18.28 -10.13 -8.69
CA MET A 1 17.86 -8.71 -8.78
C MET A 1 18.02 -8.31 -10.23
N ARG A 2 16.93 -8.01 -10.94
CA ARG A 2 16.98 -7.67 -12.37
C ARG A 2 17.86 -6.45 -12.61
N ASP A 3 18.39 -6.36 -13.83
CA ASP A 3 19.19 -5.23 -14.30
C ASP A 3 18.40 -3.91 -14.18
N LEU A 4 18.83 -3.06 -13.24
CA LEU A 4 18.23 -1.75 -13.00
C LEU A 4 18.72 -0.70 -14.00
N ALA A 5 19.79 -0.96 -14.75
CA ALA A 5 20.40 0.00 -15.65
C ALA A 5 19.46 0.44 -16.79
N GLY A 6 18.46 -0.38 -17.13
CA GLY A 6 17.45 -0.09 -18.16
C GLY A 6 16.13 0.50 -17.63
N LEU A 7 15.95 0.65 -16.32
CA LEU A 7 14.64 0.95 -15.72
C LEU A 7 14.08 2.31 -16.18
N ASP A 8 14.93 3.32 -16.27
CA ASP A 8 14.52 4.66 -16.72
C ASP A 8 14.01 4.65 -18.17
N GLY A 9 14.65 3.89 -19.05
CA GLY A 9 14.21 3.73 -20.43
C GLY A 9 12.87 2.98 -20.54
N LEU A 10 12.66 1.97 -19.69
CA LEU A 10 11.38 1.26 -19.61
C LEU A 10 10.25 2.16 -19.08
N LEU A 11 10.52 2.93 -18.03
CA LEU A 11 9.56 3.88 -17.46
C LEU A 11 9.17 4.96 -18.48
N ALA A 12 10.15 5.53 -19.19
CA ALA A 12 9.90 6.52 -20.23
C ALA A 12 9.04 5.95 -21.37
N ARG A 13 9.33 4.73 -21.85
CA ARG A 13 8.53 4.04 -22.88
C ARG A 13 7.11 3.72 -22.40
N ALA A 14 6.93 3.48 -21.11
CA ALA A 14 5.63 3.26 -20.48
C ALA A 14 4.89 4.59 -20.16
N GLY A 15 5.44 5.75 -20.53
CA GLY A 15 4.82 7.06 -20.33
C GLY A 15 5.02 7.64 -18.93
N TRP A 16 5.91 7.07 -18.10
CA TRP A 16 6.21 7.54 -16.75
C TRP A 16 7.46 8.42 -16.75
N SER A 17 7.27 9.71 -17.02
CA SER A 17 8.36 10.71 -17.08
C SER A 17 8.46 11.61 -15.84
N GLU A 18 7.38 11.74 -15.06
CA GLU A 18 7.35 12.57 -13.85
C GLU A 18 7.97 11.85 -12.65
N ARG A 19 8.59 12.59 -11.73
CA ARG A 19 9.29 12.07 -10.54
C ARG A 19 8.76 12.75 -9.26
N PRO A 20 8.77 12.09 -8.09
CA PRO A 20 9.37 10.77 -7.78
C PRO A 20 8.49 9.57 -8.17
N LEU A 21 9.15 8.46 -8.53
CA LEU A 21 8.52 7.17 -8.83
C LEU A 21 9.05 6.09 -7.90
N ALA A 22 8.19 5.12 -7.57
CA ALA A 22 8.56 3.89 -6.89
C ALA A 22 8.22 2.69 -7.80
N VAL A 23 9.16 1.76 -7.92
CA VAL A 23 8.98 0.53 -8.70
C VAL A 23 9.02 -0.67 -7.75
N LEU A 24 8.09 -1.59 -7.96
CA LEU A 24 8.00 -2.85 -7.23
C LEU A 24 8.29 -3.99 -8.19
N ASP A 25 9.24 -4.85 -7.83
CA ASP A 25 9.45 -6.13 -8.52
C ASP A 25 8.36 -7.12 -8.04
N LEU A 26 7.37 -7.37 -8.89
CA LEU A 26 6.24 -8.24 -8.54
C LEU A 26 6.66 -9.70 -8.42
N ASP A 27 7.67 -10.16 -9.16
CA ASP A 27 8.16 -11.53 -9.05
C ASP A 27 8.87 -11.73 -7.69
N ALA A 28 9.62 -10.71 -7.24
CA ALA A 28 10.20 -10.72 -5.90
C ALA A 28 9.13 -10.68 -4.80
N VAL A 29 8.05 -9.91 -4.98
CA VAL A 29 6.91 -9.91 -4.05
C VAL A 29 6.31 -11.30 -3.94
N ASP A 30 6.04 -11.95 -5.08
CA ASP A 30 5.42 -13.27 -5.10
C ASP A 30 6.33 -14.32 -4.44
N ALA A 31 7.63 -14.32 -4.77
CA ALA A 31 8.61 -15.21 -4.15
C ALA A 31 8.69 -15.02 -2.62
N ASN A 32 8.65 -13.77 -2.15
CA ASN A 32 8.63 -13.47 -0.72
C ASN A 32 7.34 -13.96 -0.05
N ALA A 33 6.19 -13.82 -0.71
CA ALA A 33 4.92 -14.33 -0.21
C ALA A 33 4.93 -15.86 -0.10
N ASP A 34 5.47 -16.55 -1.12
CA ASP A 34 5.63 -18.01 -1.11
C ASP A 34 6.54 -18.49 0.00
N ASP A 35 7.67 -17.81 0.22
CA ASP A 35 8.57 -18.16 1.31
C ASP A 35 7.93 -17.93 2.69
N LEU A 36 7.18 -16.84 2.87
CA LEU A 36 6.43 -16.60 4.12
C LEU A 36 5.37 -17.67 4.37
N LEU A 37 4.59 -18.03 3.35
CA LEU A 37 3.55 -19.07 3.45
C LEU A 37 4.15 -20.44 3.74
N ARG A 38 5.26 -20.79 3.08
CA ARG A 38 6.01 -22.02 3.34
C ARG A 38 6.48 -22.09 4.79
N ARG A 39 7.04 -20.99 5.32
CA ARG A 39 7.50 -20.90 6.72
C ARG A 39 6.35 -20.92 7.73
N ALA A 40 5.18 -20.40 7.35
CA ALA A 40 4.01 -20.38 8.22
C ALA A 40 3.44 -21.80 8.47
N GLY A 41 3.75 -22.77 7.61
CA GLY A 41 3.45 -24.18 7.86
C GLY A 41 1.96 -24.48 8.06
N GLY A 42 1.09 -23.75 7.36
CA GLY A 42 -0.37 -23.83 7.53
C GLY A 42 -0.97 -22.84 8.52
N THR A 43 -0.15 -22.08 9.26
CA THR A 43 -0.63 -20.96 10.07
C THR A 43 -1.11 -19.83 9.16
N PRO A 44 -2.35 -19.34 9.29
CA PRO A 44 -2.84 -18.25 8.43
C PRO A 44 -2.05 -16.95 8.63
N VAL A 45 -1.61 -16.33 7.54
CA VAL A 45 -0.79 -15.12 7.56
C VAL A 45 -1.66 -13.87 7.35
N ARG A 46 -1.38 -12.79 8.09
CA ARG A 46 -1.97 -11.47 7.86
C ARG A 46 -0.91 -10.48 7.40
N ILE A 47 -1.23 -9.70 6.37
CA ILE A 47 -0.32 -8.70 5.81
C ILE A 47 -0.31 -7.45 6.67
N ALA A 48 0.85 -7.03 7.16
CA ALA A 48 1.00 -5.77 7.88
C ALA A 48 0.90 -4.58 6.90
N SER A 49 -0.13 -3.75 7.04
CA SER A 49 -0.38 -2.67 6.06
C SER A 49 0.58 -1.47 6.19
N LYS A 50 1.21 -1.29 7.35
CA LYS A 50 2.01 -0.12 7.73
C LYS A 50 3.04 0.27 6.67
N SER A 51 3.83 -0.67 6.16
CA SER A 51 4.94 -0.36 5.25
C SER A 51 4.58 -0.52 3.78
N LEU A 52 3.47 -1.21 3.45
CA LEU A 52 3.07 -1.42 2.07
C LEU A 52 2.24 -0.26 1.55
N ARG A 53 1.09 0.03 2.17
CA ARG A 53 0.12 1.09 1.78
C ARG A 53 -0.18 1.24 0.27
N VAL A 54 0.10 0.22 -0.53
CA VAL A 54 -0.20 0.13 -1.96
C VAL A 54 -1.40 -0.80 -2.12
N ARG A 55 -2.57 -0.22 -2.43
CA ARG A 55 -3.85 -0.96 -2.50
C ARG A 55 -3.77 -2.17 -3.41
N GLY A 56 -3.36 -1.98 -4.67
CA GLY A 56 -3.30 -3.09 -5.64
C GLY A 56 -2.33 -4.21 -5.23
N LEU A 57 -1.29 -3.89 -4.45
CA LEU A 57 -0.39 -4.91 -3.91
C LEU A 57 -1.06 -5.70 -2.78
N LEU A 58 -1.79 -5.03 -1.89
CA LEU A 58 -2.58 -5.72 -0.86
C LEU A 58 -3.63 -6.62 -1.48
N ASP A 59 -4.33 -6.15 -2.52
CA ASP A 59 -5.36 -6.94 -3.21
C ASP A 59 -4.75 -8.16 -3.90
N ARG A 60 -3.58 -8.02 -4.55
CA ARG A 60 -2.81 -9.14 -5.11
C ARG A 60 -2.44 -10.17 -4.04
N LEU A 61 -1.92 -9.74 -2.90
CA LEU A 61 -1.49 -10.63 -1.82
C LEU A 61 -2.68 -11.34 -1.16
N LEU A 62 -3.79 -10.63 -0.97
CA LEU A 62 -5.03 -11.19 -0.39
C LEU A 62 -5.68 -12.25 -1.29
N ALA A 63 -5.42 -12.22 -2.60
CA ALA A 63 -5.89 -13.26 -3.51
C ALA A 63 -5.12 -14.59 -3.37
N ARG A 64 -4.01 -14.62 -2.61
CA ARG A 64 -3.19 -15.83 -2.43
C ARG A 64 -3.76 -16.71 -1.30
N PRO A 65 -3.93 -18.04 -1.54
CA PRO A 65 -4.29 -18.97 -0.48
C PRO A 65 -3.30 -18.91 0.70
N GLY A 66 -3.82 -18.99 1.93
CA GLY A 66 -3.02 -18.91 3.16
C GLY A 66 -2.78 -17.49 3.69
N ILE A 67 -3.06 -16.45 2.88
CA ILE A 67 -3.16 -15.06 3.36
C ILE A 67 -4.61 -14.82 3.80
N ALA A 68 -4.84 -14.67 5.10
CA ALA A 68 -6.19 -14.58 5.67
C ALA A 68 -6.75 -13.15 5.70
N GLY A 69 -5.90 -12.13 5.79
CA GLY A 69 -6.37 -10.77 5.99
C GLY A 69 -5.27 -9.74 6.19
N ILE A 70 -5.65 -8.57 6.69
CA ILE A 70 -4.73 -7.44 6.92
C ILE A 70 -4.56 -7.19 8.41
N LEU A 71 -3.32 -7.05 8.86
CA LEU A 71 -2.97 -6.46 10.14
C LEU A 71 -2.79 -4.94 9.95
N ALA A 72 -3.83 -4.17 10.26
CA ALA A 72 -3.86 -2.73 10.10
C ALA A 72 -3.12 -2.03 11.24
N PHE A 73 -2.32 -1.01 10.91
CA PHE A 73 -1.51 -0.29 11.91
C PHE A 73 -2.36 0.64 12.80
N THR A 74 -3.40 1.26 12.27
CA THR A 74 -4.29 2.18 13.01
C THR A 74 -5.76 1.96 12.66
N LEU A 75 -6.69 2.34 13.55
CA LEU A 75 -8.13 2.26 13.28
C LEU A 75 -8.59 3.08 12.06
N PRO A 76 -8.15 4.34 11.85
CA PRO A 76 -8.51 5.08 10.63
C PRO A 76 -8.01 4.43 9.33
N GLU A 77 -6.90 3.69 9.40
CA GLU A 77 -6.43 2.88 8.28
C GLU A 77 -7.34 1.66 8.07
N ALA A 78 -7.67 0.92 9.14
CA ALA A 78 -8.58 -0.21 9.09
C ALA A 78 -9.94 0.16 8.46
N LEU A 79 -10.56 1.25 8.92
CA LEU A 79 -11.84 1.73 8.38
C LEU A 79 -11.75 2.05 6.88
N ARG A 80 -10.63 2.63 6.43
CA ARG A 80 -10.41 2.87 4.99
C ARG A 80 -10.20 1.59 4.20
N LEU A 81 -9.47 0.62 4.74
CA LEU A 81 -9.30 -0.70 4.11
C LEU A 81 -10.67 -1.39 3.94
N VAL A 82 -11.51 -1.38 4.98
CA VAL A 82 -12.87 -1.96 4.96
C VAL A 82 -13.78 -1.22 4.00
N ALA A 83 -13.77 0.12 3.99
CA ALA A 83 -14.53 0.92 3.04
C ALA A 83 -14.15 0.65 1.57
N HIS A 84 -12.96 0.09 1.32
CA HIS A 84 -12.48 -0.34 0.01
C HIS A 84 -12.60 -1.86 -0.21
N GLY A 85 -13.37 -2.57 0.61
CA GLY A 85 -13.74 -3.97 0.38
C GLY A 85 -12.92 -5.02 1.12
N ALA A 86 -11.95 -4.63 1.96
CA ALA A 86 -11.24 -5.59 2.82
C ALA A 86 -12.20 -6.21 3.87
N ARG A 87 -12.16 -7.54 4.01
CA ARG A 87 -13.14 -8.30 4.81
C ARG A 87 -12.61 -8.80 6.16
N ASP A 88 -11.33 -9.19 6.23
CA ASP A 88 -10.65 -9.59 7.47
C ASP A 88 -9.55 -8.57 7.77
N VAL A 89 -9.79 -7.74 8.79
CA VAL A 89 -8.88 -6.67 9.23
C VAL A 89 -8.73 -6.71 10.74
N LEU A 90 -7.52 -6.95 11.22
CA LEU A 90 -7.14 -6.90 12.62
C LEU A 90 -6.36 -5.60 12.90
N VAL A 91 -6.74 -4.83 13.93
CA VAL A 91 -6.00 -3.63 14.31
C VAL A 91 -4.88 -4.01 15.28
N ALA A 92 -3.64 -3.71 14.92
CA ALA A 92 -2.45 -4.17 15.64
C ALA A 92 -2.24 -3.52 17.01
N TYR A 93 -2.81 -2.32 17.23
CA TYR A 93 -2.58 -1.53 18.44
C TYR A 93 -3.89 -1.03 19.04
N PRO A 94 -3.99 -0.96 20.38
CA PRO A 94 -5.14 -0.37 21.06
C PRO A 94 -5.37 1.08 20.59
N THR A 95 -6.64 1.47 20.48
CA THR A 95 -7.02 2.81 20.02
C THR A 95 -7.50 3.64 21.19
N ALA A 96 -6.78 4.72 21.52
CA ALA A 96 -7.11 5.62 22.63
C ALA A 96 -8.04 6.80 22.24
N GLY A 97 -8.47 6.88 20.97
CA GLY A 97 -9.36 7.94 20.50
C GLY A 97 -10.80 7.72 20.95
N ARG A 98 -11.49 8.79 21.38
CA ARG A 98 -12.95 8.74 21.62
C ARG A 98 -13.62 8.40 20.29
N CYS A 99 -14.29 7.27 20.23
CA CYS A 99 -14.86 6.70 19.01
C CYS A 99 -16.01 7.59 18.49
N ALA A 100 -15.69 8.63 17.72
CA ALA A 100 -16.63 9.13 16.73
C ALA A 100 -16.53 8.18 15.54
N ALA A 101 -17.23 7.05 15.60
CA ALA A 101 -17.46 6.16 14.47
C ALA A 101 -18.34 6.87 13.43
N SER A 102 -17.88 8.02 12.91
CA SER A 102 -18.48 8.63 11.74
C SER A 102 -17.74 8.06 10.53
N PRO A 103 -18.46 7.44 9.57
CA PRO A 103 -17.82 6.90 8.38
C PRO A 103 -17.00 8.00 7.68
N PRO A 104 -15.83 7.66 7.10
CA PRO A 104 -15.01 8.65 6.42
C PRO A 104 -15.83 9.29 5.30
N ARG A 105 -16.02 10.62 5.38
CA ARG A 105 -16.63 11.37 4.27
C ARG A 105 -15.77 11.16 3.02
N PRO A 106 -16.35 10.87 1.84
CA PRO A 106 -15.58 10.74 0.63
C PRO A 106 -14.84 12.05 0.37
N ARG A 107 -13.52 12.03 0.47
CA ARG A 107 -12.70 13.15 0.03
C ARG A 107 -12.80 13.21 -1.48
N ARG A 108 -13.56 14.19 -1.97
CA ARG A 108 -13.55 14.57 -3.38
C ARG A 108 -12.10 14.95 -3.71
N TRP A 109 -11.42 14.09 -4.48
CA TRP A 109 -10.10 14.44 -5.02
C TRP A 109 -10.30 15.73 -5.84
N ALA A 110 -9.72 16.83 -5.35
CA ALA A 110 -9.71 18.08 -6.07
C ALA A 110 -8.91 17.87 -7.35
N ARG A 111 -9.60 17.81 -8.49
CA ARG A 111 -8.98 18.02 -9.80
C ARG A 111 -8.26 19.38 -9.75
N SER A 112 -7.02 19.38 -10.21
CA SER A 112 -6.10 20.52 -10.40
C SER A 112 -5.90 21.45 -9.19
N ARG A 113 -4.74 21.33 -8.55
CA ARG A 113 -4.02 22.50 -8.05
C ARG A 113 -2.73 22.59 -8.84
N SER A 114 -2.64 23.57 -9.73
CA SER A 114 -1.39 23.99 -10.35
C SER A 114 -0.46 24.49 -9.26
N TRP A 115 0.68 23.84 -9.07
CA TRP A 115 1.74 24.32 -8.19
C TRP A 115 2.52 25.39 -8.95
N SER A 116 2.28 26.66 -8.62
CA SER A 116 3.14 27.76 -9.08
C SER A 116 4.40 27.76 -8.21
N THR A 117 5.53 27.34 -8.79
CA THR A 117 6.86 27.46 -8.18
C THR A 117 7.34 28.91 -8.27
N ARG A 118 7.40 29.61 -7.13
CA ARG A 118 8.34 30.72 -6.96
C ARG A 118 9.47 30.26 -6.04
N PRO A 119 10.75 30.43 -6.41
CA PRO A 119 11.86 30.01 -5.56
C PRO A 119 11.97 30.94 -4.34
N ARG A 120 12.06 30.35 -3.15
CA ARG A 120 12.50 31.05 -1.94
C ARG A 120 14.02 30.95 -1.86
N SER A 121 14.72 32.06 -2.09
CA SER A 121 16.13 32.21 -1.74
C SER A 121 16.26 32.32 -0.22
N TRP A 122 17.13 31.52 0.37
CA TRP A 122 17.61 31.70 1.74
C TRP A 122 18.98 32.37 1.65
N THR A 123 19.07 33.61 2.14
CA THR A 123 20.31 34.26 2.58
C THR A 123 20.30 34.30 4.09
#